data_AF-A0A2I9CZY2-F1
#
_entry.id   AF-A0A2I9CZY2-F1
#
_cell.length_a   1.000
_cell.length_b   1.000
_cell.length_c   1.000
_cell.angle_alpha   90.00
_cell.angle_beta   90.00
_cell.angle_gamma   90.00
#
_symmetry.space_group_name_H-M   'P 1'
#
loop_
_entity.id
_entity.type
_entity.pdbx_description
1 polymer ?
#
loop_
_entity_poly.entity_id
_entity_poly.type
_entity_poly.pdbx_seq_one_letter_code
_entity_poly.pdbx_strand_id
1 'polypeptide(L)'
;MRTPKTLKALLLSALLATAALGATASAGQAYFSNESGQSGVVDVYVDGQLVFDNVFPNMPMMFPQDLAAGTHQVVVTPFYLTPGQGDVLDTAVIIPDDGTYTLTLAESEDELSRPVLAIGVSGGNTQTSE
;
A
#
# COMPACT_ATOMS: atom_id res chain seq x y z
N MET A 1 0.43 -15.11 58.74
CA MET A 1 -0.57 -15.19 57.66
C MET A 1 -0.69 -13.82 57.00
N ARG A 2 -0.25 -13.66 55.75
CA ARG A 2 -0.39 -12.40 54.97
C ARG A 2 -1.38 -12.66 53.84
N THR A 3 -2.48 -11.91 53.82
CA THR A 3 -3.53 -11.96 52.78
C THR A 3 -3.07 -11.26 51.50
N PRO A 4 -3.18 -11.89 50.32
CA PRO A 4 -3.07 -11.20 49.04
C PRO A 4 -4.44 -10.62 48.65
N LYS A 5 -4.57 -9.29 48.67
CA LYS A 5 -5.78 -8.56 48.21
C LYS A 5 -5.38 -7.48 47.19
N THR A 6 -5.05 -7.83 45.95
CA THR A 6 -4.89 -6.81 44.88
C THR A 6 -4.92 -7.33 43.44
N LEU A 7 -5.22 -8.61 43.17
CA LEU A 7 -5.07 -9.16 41.80
C LEU A 7 -6.32 -9.09 40.90
N LYS A 8 -7.46 -8.60 41.38
CA LYS A 8 -8.73 -8.65 40.61
C LYS A 8 -9.06 -7.38 39.83
N ALA A 9 -8.34 -6.27 40.01
CA ALA A 9 -8.71 -4.98 39.42
C ALA A 9 -8.11 -4.72 38.03
N LEU A 10 -7.10 -5.47 37.58
CA LEU A 10 -6.34 -5.13 36.38
C LEU A 10 -6.88 -5.70 35.06
N LEU A 11 -7.91 -6.56 35.10
CA LEU A 11 -8.42 -7.25 33.90
C LEU A 11 -9.56 -6.52 33.18
N LEU A 12 -10.08 -5.41 33.71
CA LEU A 12 -11.25 -4.72 33.12
C LEU A 12 -10.90 -3.64 32.10
N SER A 13 -9.65 -3.19 32.00
CA SER A 13 -9.26 -2.05 31.15
C SER A 13 -8.99 -2.41 29.69
N ALA A 14 -8.93 -3.70 29.34
CA ALA A 14 -8.48 -4.16 28.03
C ALA A 14 -9.60 -4.40 27.01
N LEU A 15 -10.88 -4.23 27.38
CA LEU A 15 -12.02 -4.67 26.54
C LEU A 15 -12.77 -3.54 25.81
N LEU A 16 -12.26 -2.31 25.81
CA LEU A 16 -12.96 -1.13 25.26
C LEU A 16 -12.36 -0.55 23.96
N ALA A 17 -11.43 -1.25 23.30
CA ALA A 17 -10.72 -0.71 22.12
C ALA A 17 -11.16 -1.29 20.75
N THR A 18 -12.25 -2.06 20.65
CA THR A 18 -12.65 -2.73 19.39
C THR A 18 -13.86 -2.11 18.67
N ALA A 19 -14.34 -0.93 19.07
CA ALA A 19 -15.58 -0.35 18.54
C ALA A 19 -15.40 0.61 17.34
N ALA A 20 -14.33 0.50 16.54
CA ALA A 20 -14.13 1.32 15.33
C ALA A 20 -14.01 0.52 14.02
N LEU A 21 -14.24 -0.80 14.03
CA LEU A 21 -14.30 -1.60 12.80
C LEU A 21 -15.71 -1.56 12.21
N GLY A 22 -16.03 -0.48 11.50
CA GLY A 22 -17.32 -0.37 10.82
C GLY A 22 -17.47 0.77 9.83
N ALA A 23 -16.48 1.65 9.69
CA ALA A 23 -16.37 2.41 8.46
C ALA A 23 -15.95 1.41 7.38
N THR A 24 -16.88 1.00 6.53
CA THR A 24 -16.54 0.42 5.24
C THR A 24 -15.71 1.47 4.52
N ALA A 25 -14.39 1.37 4.62
CA ALA A 25 -13.51 2.18 3.80
C ALA A 25 -13.97 1.94 2.36
N SER A 26 -14.31 3.02 1.67
CA SER A 26 -14.70 2.90 0.28
C SER A 26 -13.52 2.29 -0.46
N ALA A 27 -13.74 1.15 -1.11
CA ALA A 27 -12.68 0.48 -1.85
C ALA A 27 -12.71 0.97 -3.30
N GLY A 28 -11.60 1.53 -3.76
CA GLY A 28 -11.40 1.84 -5.16
C GLY A 28 -10.61 0.73 -5.86
N GLN A 29 -10.81 0.62 -7.17
CA GLN A 29 -10.15 -0.37 -8.03
C GLN A 29 -8.77 0.15 -8.46
N ALA A 30 -7.73 -0.49 -7.93
CA ALA A 30 -6.33 -0.22 -8.23
C ALA A 30 -5.84 -1.12 -9.35
N TYR A 31 -5.36 -0.55 -10.45
CA TYR A 31 -4.45 -1.21 -11.38
C TYR A 31 -3.01 -0.91 -10.96
N PHE A 32 -2.08 -1.74 -11.42
CA PHE A 32 -0.66 -1.48 -11.23
C PHE A 32 0.07 -1.53 -12.58
N SER A 33 0.96 -0.57 -12.80
CA SER A 33 1.82 -0.47 -13.97
C SER A 33 3.28 -0.40 -13.53
N ASN A 34 4.11 -1.32 -14.01
CA ASN A 34 5.55 -1.23 -13.84
C ASN A 34 6.17 -0.57 -15.07
N GLU A 35 6.43 0.72 -15.02
CA GLU A 35 7.12 1.48 -16.09
C GLU A 35 8.63 1.58 -15.84
N SER A 36 9.11 1.03 -14.73
CA SER A 36 10.53 0.94 -14.41
C SER A 36 11.15 -0.32 -15.01
N GLY A 37 11.72 -0.19 -16.21
CA GLY A 37 12.49 -1.27 -16.84
C GLY A 37 13.65 -1.80 -15.99
N GLN A 38 14.21 -0.97 -15.10
CA GLN A 38 15.32 -1.35 -14.22
C GLN A 38 14.89 -2.21 -13.03
N SER A 39 13.60 -2.18 -12.65
CA SER A 39 13.08 -2.96 -11.52
C SER A 39 12.96 -4.46 -11.82
N GLY A 40 12.92 -4.85 -13.10
CA GLY A 40 12.65 -6.23 -13.50
C GLY A 40 11.21 -6.64 -13.21
N VAL A 41 10.97 -7.93 -12.93
CA VAL A 41 9.66 -8.43 -12.51
C VAL A 41 9.54 -8.23 -11.00
N VAL A 42 8.44 -7.62 -10.56
CA VAL A 42 8.23 -7.23 -9.17
C VAL A 42 6.94 -7.77 -8.57
N ASP A 43 6.96 -7.93 -7.26
CA ASP A 43 5.77 -8.15 -6.43
C ASP A 43 5.49 -6.89 -5.62
N VAL A 44 4.20 -6.58 -5.46
CA VAL A 44 3.72 -5.38 -4.79
C VAL A 44 2.87 -5.75 -3.59
N TYR A 45 3.31 -5.30 -2.43
CA TYR A 45 2.64 -5.49 -1.17
C TYR A 45 1.99 -4.18 -0.72
N VAL A 46 0.75 -4.24 -0.27
CA VAL A 46 0.03 -3.11 0.33
C VAL A 46 -0.33 -3.50 1.75
N ASP A 47 0.12 -2.72 2.73
CA ASP A 47 -0.02 -3.00 4.17
C ASP A 47 0.45 -4.42 4.57
N GLY A 48 1.48 -4.91 3.89
CA GLY A 48 2.08 -6.24 4.13
C GLY A 48 1.35 -7.40 3.45
N GLN A 49 0.28 -7.16 2.69
CA GLN A 49 -0.39 -8.20 1.89
C GLN A 49 0.07 -8.13 0.44
N LEU A 50 0.36 -9.28 -0.18
CA LEU A 50 0.66 -9.34 -1.62
C LEU A 50 -0.61 -9.01 -2.41
N VAL A 51 -0.59 -7.91 -3.14
CA VAL A 51 -1.73 -7.41 -3.91
C VAL A 51 -1.53 -7.63 -5.41
N PHE A 52 -0.34 -7.30 -5.93
CA PHE A 52 0.02 -7.57 -7.32
C PHE A 52 1.22 -8.49 -7.36
N ASP A 53 1.05 -9.63 -8.01
CA ASP A 53 2.04 -10.69 -8.15
C ASP A 53 2.63 -10.69 -9.57
N ASN A 54 3.94 -10.89 -9.69
CA ASN A 54 4.65 -11.06 -10.95
C ASN A 54 4.39 -9.93 -11.98
N VAL A 55 4.50 -8.68 -11.55
CA VAL A 55 4.32 -7.52 -12.44
C VAL A 55 5.56 -7.34 -13.33
N PHE A 56 5.38 -7.60 -14.62
CA PHE A 56 6.43 -7.45 -15.62
C PHE A 56 6.71 -5.98 -15.98
N PRO A 57 7.96 -5.64 -16.33
CA PRO A 57 8.31 -4.29 -16.76
C PRO A 57 7.63 -3.95 -18.09
N ASN A 58 7.18 -2.70 -18.20
CA ASN A 58 6.43 -2.11 -19.31
C ASN A 58 5.11 -2.81 -19.64
N MET A 59 4.53 -3.54 -18.67
CA MET A 59 3.21 -4.15 -18.83
C MET A 59 2.29 -3.75 -17.66
N PRO A 60 1.14 -3.10 -17.94
CA PRO A 60 0.13 -2.88 -16.92
C PRO A 60 -0.59 -4.19 -16.60
N MET A 61 -0.94 -4.37 -15.33
CA MET A 61 -1.82 -5.46 -14.88
C MET A 61 -3.22 -5.23 -15.44
N MET A 62 -3.87 -6.29 -15.94
CA MET A 62 -5.20 -6.20 -16.54
C MET A 62 -6.34 -6.36 -15.53
N PHE A 63 -6.04 -6.82 -14.32
CA PHE A 63 -7.03 -7.05 -13.28
C PHE A 63 -6.79 -6.09 -12.12
N PRO A 64 -7.78 -5.27 -11.76
CA PRO A 64 -7.64 -4.39 -10.62
C PRO A 64 -7.75 -5.16 -9.31
N GLN A 65 -7.27 -4.53 -8.24
CA GLN A 65 -7.43 -4.98 -6.86
C GLN A 65 -8.19 -3.93 -6.08
N ASP A 66 -9.06 -4.36 -5.18
CA ASP A 66 -9.79 -3.46 -4.30
C ASP A 66 -8.84 -2.97 -3.18
N LEU A 67 -8.54 -1.67 -3.14
CA LEU A 67 -7.85 -1.05 -2.00
C LEU A 67 -8.75 -0.03 -1.33
N ALA A 68 -8.71 -0.02 0.00
CA ALA A 68 -9.35 1.00 0.80
C ALA A 68 -8.82 2.39 0.45
N ALA A 69 -9.65 3.41 0.61
CA ALA A 69 -9.20 4.80 0.61
C ALA A 69 -8.36 5.10 1.86
N GLY A 70 -7.35 5.95 1.70
CA GLY A 70 -6.48 6.40 2.80
C GLY A 70 -4.99 6.20 2.53
N THR A 71 -4.18 6.32 3.58
CA THR A 71 -2.73 6.11 3.48
C THR A 71 -2.40 4.64 3.65
N HIS A 72 -1.68 4.08 2.68
CA HIS A 72 -1.23 2.70 2.67
C HIS A 72 0.28 2.63 2.56
N GLN A 73 0.89 1.65 3.23
CA GLN A 73 2.30 1.34 3.03
C GLN A 73 2.43 0.42 1.81
N VAL A 74 3.19 0.86 0.81
CA VAL A 74 3.45 0.09 -0.41
C VAL A 74 4.90 -0.34 -0.43
N VAL A 75 5.12 -1.65 -0.48
CA VAL A 75 6.46 -2.26 -0.63
C VAL A 75 6.52 -2.97 -1.96
N VAL A 76 7.52 -2.64 -2.76
CA VAL A 76 7.82 -3.30 -4.03
C VAL A 76 9.09 -4.12 -3.85
N THR A 77 9.06 -5.37 -4.27
CA THR A 77 10.19 -6.30 -4.17
C THR A 77 10.45 -6.98 -5.50
N PRO A 78 11.67 -7.48 -5.77
CA PRO A 78 11.84 -8.45 -6.85
C PRO A 78 10.98 -9.68 -6.57
N PHE A 79 10.34 -10.26 -7.59
CA PHE A 79 9.34 -11.35 -7.45
C PHE A 79 9.81 -12.63 -6.70
N TYR A 80 11.12 -12.76 -6.46
CA TYR A 80 11.72 -13.90 -5.78
C TYR A 80 12.12 -13.60 -4.32
N LEU A 81 11.82 -12.40 -3.83
CA LEU A 81 12.13 -11.95 -2.47
C LEU A 81 10.85 -11.58 -1.72
N THR A 82 10.90 -11.70 -0.40
CA THR A 82 9.86 -11.16 0.47
C THR A 82 10.24 -9.75 0.96
N PRO A 83 9.29 -8.95 1.47
CA PRO A 83 9.58 -7.66 2.08
C PRO A 83 10.72 -7.73 3.12
N GLY A 84 11.60 -6.73 3.10
CA GLY A 84 12.77 -6.60 3.95
C GLY A 84 14.03 -7.35 3.49
N GLN A 85 13.98 -8.08 2.36
CA GLN A 85 15.13 -8.87 1.86
C GLN A 85 15.89 -8.19 0.70
N GLY A 86 15.39 -7.07 0.20
CA GLY A 86 15.97 -6.37 -0.94
C GLY A 86 14.93 -5.52 -1.65
N ASP A 87 14.18 -4.74 -0.88
CA ASP A 87 13.04 -3.98 -1.38
C ASP A 87 13.50 -2.98 -2.44
N VAL A 88 12.80 -2.97 -3.57
CA VAL A 88 13.02 -2.02 -4.66
C VAL A 88 12.53 -0.64 -4.23
N LEU A 89 11.41 -0.60 -3.51
CA LEU A 89 10.79 0.61 -3.01
C LEU A 89 9.98 0.29 -1.76
N ASP A 90 10.02 1.19 -0.78
CA ASP A 90 9.20 1.15 0.41
C ASP A 90 8.69 2.57 0.69
N THR A 91 7.41 2.83 0.44
CA THR A 91 6.83 4.18 0.49
C THR A 91 5.36 4.19 0.90
N ALA A 92 4.93 5.30 1.49
CA ALA A 92 3.53 5.53 1.80
C ALA A 92 2.82 6.19 0.61
N VAL A 93 1.65 5.67 0.23
CA VAL A 93 0.83 6.18 -0.87
C VAL A 93 -0.56 6.51 -0.36
N ILE A 94 -1.12 7.63 -0.80
CA ILE A 94 -2.51 7.99 -0.50
C ILE A 94 -3.39 7.50 -1.64
N ILE A 95 -4.29 6.56 -1.32
CA ILE A 95 -5.33 6.09 -2.21
C ILE A 95 -6.54 7.02 -2.06
N PRO A 96 -7.00 7.65 -3.16
CA PRO A 96 -8.20 8.49 -3.15
C PRO A 96 -9.44 7.69 -2.74
N ASP A 97 -10.48 8.41 -2.33
CA ASP A 97 -11.81 7.82 -2.20
C ASP A 97 -12.30 7.23 -3.54
N ASP A 98 -13.23 6.27 -3.44
CA ASP A 98 -13.99 5.63 -4.52
C ASP A 98 -13.61 5.97 -5.98
N GLY A 99 -13.19 4.96 -6.73
CA GLY A 99 -12.94 5.12 -8.16
C GLY A 99 -12.07 4.04 -8.74
N THR A 100 -11.53 4.33 -9.92
CA THR A 100 -10.53 3.50 -10.58
C THR A 100 -9.26 4.31 -10.72
N TYR A 101 -8.12 3.74 -10.35
CA TYR A 101 -6.82 4.39 -10.44
C TYR A 101 -5.74 3.40 -10.83
N THR A 102 -4.63 3.94 -11.33
CA THR A 102 -3.42 3.19 -11.65
C THR A 102 -2.29 3.66 -10.74
N LEU A 103 -1.69 2.70 -10.04
CA LEU A 103 -0.42 2.84 -9.34
C LEU A 103 0.71 2.58 -10.34
N THR A 104 1.56 3.57 -10.59
CA THR A 104 2.65 3.46 -11.56
C THR A 104 4.00 3.49 -10.84
N LEU A 105 4.79 2.42 -10.97
CA LEU A 105 6.19 2.40 -10.58
C LEU A 105 7.05 2.95 -11.73
N ALA A 106 7.66 4.12 -11.53
CA ALA A 106 8.49 4.78 -12.52
C ALA A 106 9.67 5.53 -11.88
N GLU A 107 10.61 5.98 -12.71
CA GLU A 107 11.61 6.96 -12.29
C GLU A 107 10.95 8.33 -12.09
N SER A 108 11.34 9.00 -11.03
CA SER A 108 10.94 10.35 -10.65
C SER A 108 12.17 11.13 -10.19
N GLU A 109 11.97 12.39 -9.82
CA GLU A 109 13.03 13.25 -9.32
C GLU A 109 12.78 13.56 -7.84
N ASP A 110 13.83 13.49 -7.02
CA ASP A 110 13.77 13.99 -5.65
C ASP A 110 13.94 15.53 -5.59
N GLU A 111 13.94 16.11 -4.39
CA GLU A 111 14.09 17.56 -4.19
C GLU A 111 15.40 18.15 -4.72
N LEU A 112 16.39 17.30 -5.00
CA LEU A 112 17.69 17.66 -5.55
C LEU A 112 17.81 17.30 -7.05
N SER A 113 16.69 16.99 -7.70
CA SER A 113 16.61 16.56 -9.10
C SER A 113 17.44 15.30 -9.40
N ARG A 114 17.55 14.39 -8.42
CA ARG A 114 18.20 13.10 -8.63
C ARG A 114 17.16 12.06 -9.03
N PRO A 115 17.46 11.17 -9.98
CA PRO A 115 16.55 10.11 -10.36
C PRO A 115 16.36 9.14 -9.19
N VAL A 116 15.11 8.89 -8.83
CA VAL A 116 14.68 7.95 -7.79
C VAL A 116 13.48 7.14 -8.28
N LEU A 117 13.29 5.93 -7.78
CA LEU A 117 12.05 5.19 -8.04
C LEU A 117 10.93 5.68 -7.13
N ALA A 118 9.73 5.80 -7.67
CA ALA A 118 8.55 6.24 -6.93
C ALA A 118 7.28 5.53 -7.43
N ILE A 119 6.23 5.56 -6.60
CA ILE A 119 4.86 5.22 -7.00
C ILE A 119 4.09 6.52 -7.27
N GLY A 120 3.57 6.67 -8.48
CA GLY A 120 2.56 7.66 -8.81
C GLY A 120 1.15 7.08 -8.72
N VAL A 121 0.16 7.88 -8.37
CA VAL A 121 -1.27 7.52 -8.40
C VAL A 121 -1.96 8.40 -9.45
N SER A 122 -2.66 7.77 -10.40
CA SER A 122 -3.43 8.48 -11.42
C SER A 122 -4.87 7.96 -11.47
N GLY A 123 -5.85 8.87 -11.46
CA GLY A 123 -7.26 8.52 -11.55
C GLY A 123 -7.72 8.25 -12.98
N GLY A 124 -8.56 7.24 -13.17
CA GLY A 124 -9.29 6.97 -14.40
C GLY A 124 -10.51 7.87 -14.54
N ASN A 125 -10.30 9.19 -14.60
CA ASN A 125 -11.26 10.17 -15.11
C ASN A 125 -10.48 11.40 -15.57
N THR A 126 -10.35 11.58 -16.87
CA THR A 126 -9.93 12.86 -17.47
C THR A 126 -10.84 13.98 -16.97
N GLN A 127 -10.32 14.84 -16.10
CA GLN A 127 -10.70 16.25 -16.05
C GLN A 127 -9.43 17.10 -15.97
N THR A 128 -8.82 17.34 -17.13
CA THR A 128 -8.26 18.66 -17.41
C THR A 128 -9.43 19.64 -17.41
N SER A 129 -9.63 20.35 -16.30
CA SER A 129 -10.30 21.64 -16.35
C SER A 129 -9.25 22.70 -16.65
N GLU A 130 -9.17 23.10 -17.91
CA GLU A 130 -8.71 24.43 -18.33
C GLU A 130 -9.69 24.98 -19.36
#